data_AF-A0ABC8WR33-F1
#
_entry.id   AF-A0ABC8WR33-F1
#
_cell.length_a   1.000
_cell.length_b   1.000
_cell.length_c   1.000
_cell.angle_alpha   90.00
_cell.angle_beta   90.00
_cell.angle_gamma   90.00
#
_symmetry.space_group_name_H-M   'P 1'
#
loop_
_entity.id
_entity.type
_entity.pdbx_description
1 polymer ?
#
loop_
_entity_poly.entity_id
_entity_poly.type
_entity_poly.pdbx_seq_one_letter_code
_entity_poly.pdbx_strand_id
1 'polypeptide(L)'
;MRTPRLALRVVGFVAVLWMLLHCGSELVAAVPPAGWYDYSAYTDCRGQPEPALYDGGILKFGNSDDPDGYRTTETGVFSPAFVVYSLNKTTMYTFSCWVKLEGASAALITARLAPDNTGARCIATVLARSDCWAFVKGGFVLDWPTQTSVIFFQNADKTPMKITVASGSLQPFTTDQWAMHQQDTIRKRRKRVATIHVADPQGARVVGASVSVQQTTKDFPIGSAIASTILGNQAYQQWFVDRFNAAVFEDELKWYSTEPASGYLRFDVPDQMLAFVRSHRVMVRGHNIFWENQDATPRWVKNLTSPDDLRSAVNTRIQSLMTRYRGEFAHWDVNNEMLHYNFYEQRLGPNASMEFFSVAQDADPLATLFMNEYNVIETCDDPFSTVDTYVAKLKELRTGGAILEGIGLEGHFSKPNIPLMRAILDKLATLGLPIWFTEIDISNKFDAQTQAAYLEQVLREAYSHPAVSGVMLWTALHQSGCYQMCLTDWNLNNLPTGDVVDRLLNEWRTLQAGGLTDAHGAYSFSGYLGEYILTVSYNNRTTQSTFSLSPGDETRHINVQM
;
A
#
# COMPACT_ATOMS: atom_id res chain seq x y z
N MET A 1 -5.75 67.84 30.40
CA MET A 1 -6.79 66.86 30.80
C MET A 1 -7.76 66.68 29.64
N ARG A 2 -8.03 65.41 29.30
CA ARG A 2 -9.21 64.86 28.59
C ARG A 2 -9.49 65.32 27.14
N THR A 3 -9.15 64.42 26.21
CA THR A 3 -9.86 64.10 24.96
C THR A 3 -11.25 63.45 25.26
N PRO A 4 -12.14 63.08 24.29
CA PRO A 4 -12.03 63.07 22.81
C PRO A 4 -13.28 63.58 22.04
N ARG A 5 -13.18 63.74 20.71
CA ARG A 5 -14.31 63.57 19.76
C ARG A 5 -13.87 62.93 18.43
N LEU A 6 -14.75 62.07 17.94
CA LEU A 6 -14.83 61.34 16.67
C LEU A 6 -14.30 62.10 15.42
N ALA A 7 -13.72 61.34 14.49
CA ALA A 7 -14.14 61.34 13.08
C ALA A 7 -13.52 60.18 12.28
N LEU A 8 -14.37 59.52 11.49
CA LEU A 8 -14.11 58.60 10.39
C LEU A 8 -12.91 58.99 9.53
N ARG A 9 -12.07 58.02 9.15
CA ARG A 9 -11.35 58.03 7.88
C ARG A 9 -11.35 56.64 7.23
N VAL A 10 -11.87 56.65 6.00
CA VAL A 10 -11.78 55.64 4.95
C VAL A 10 -10.30 55.32 4.67
N VAL A 11 -9.95 54.04 4.61
CA VAL A 11 -8.72 53.57 3.95
C VAL A 11 -9.10 52.36 3.09
N GLY A 12 -8.79 52.45 1.79
CA GLY A 12 -9.11 51.46 0.79
C GLY A 12 -8.39 50.14 1.02
N PHE A 13 -9.13 49.04 0.83
CA PHE A 13 -8.55 47.71 0.71
C PHE A 13 -7.97 47.56 -0.71
N VAL A 14 -6.65 47.48 -0.79
CA VAL A 14 -5.95 46.98 -1.97
C VAL A 14 -6.10 45.47 -1.98
N ALA A 15 -6.92 44.94 -2.89
CA ALA A 15 -6.99 43.52 -3.17
C ALA A 15 -5.72 43.12 -3.94
N VAL A 16 -4.78 42.48 -3.25
CA VAL A 16 -3.63 41.84 -3.89
C VAL A 16 -4.08 40.48 -4.39
N LEU A 17 -4.32 40.39 -5.70
CA LEU A 17 -4.54 39.16 -6.43
C LEU A 17 -3.24 38.34 -6.41
N TRP A 18 -3.18 37.28 -5.59
CA TRP A 18 -2.12 36.27 -5.71
C TRP A 18 -2.46 35.36 -6.89
N MET A 19 -1.93 35.69 -8.07
CA MET A 19 -1.78 34.73 -9.16
C MET A 19 -0.75 33.68 -8.72
N LEU A 20 -1.24 32.52 -8.30
CA LEU A 20 -0.45 31.29 -8.19
C LEU A 20 -0.03 30.89 -9.60
N LEU A 21 1.17 31.31 -10.01
CA LEU A 21 1.94 30.68 -11.09
C LEU A 21 2.21 29.22 -10.69
N HIS A 22 1.27 28.33 -11.02
CA HIS A 22 1.54 26.91 -11.12
C HIS A 22 2.44 26.71 -12.34
N CYS A 23 3.74 26.90 -12.14
CA CYS A 23 4.73 26.30 -13.00
C CYS A 23 4.72 24.81 -12.64
N GLY A 24 3.78 24.06 -13.21
CA GLY A 24 3.80 22.62 -13.19
C GLY A 24 5.09 22.18 -13.87
N SER A 25 6.08 21.77 -13.09
CA SER A 25 7.13 20.90 -13.59
C SER A 25 6.44 19.60 -13.98
N GLU A 26 6.11 19.45 -15.26
CA GLU A 26 5.96 18.13 -15.87
C GLU A 26 7.30 17.42 -15.68
N LEU A 27 7.43 16.71 -14.56
CA LEU A 27 8.43 15.67 -14.40
C LEU A 27 8.02 14.58 -15.39
N VAL A 28 8.48 14.71 -16.63
CA VAL A 28 8.59 13.58 -17.55
C VAL A 28 9.35 12.52 -16.76
N ALA A 29 8.67 11.45 -16.39
CA ALA A 29 9.29 10.35 -15.67
C ALA A 29 10.51 9.90 -16.48
N ALA A 30 11.69 9.97 -15.86
CA ALA A 30 12.92 9.58 -16.54
C ALA A 30 12.77 8.13 -17.00
N VAL A 31 12.92 7.88 -18.30
CA VAL A 31 12.88 6.53 -18.87
C VAL A 31 13.89 5.66 -18.12
N PRO A 32 13.50 4.50 -17.56
CA PRO A 32 14.42 3.63 -16.84
C PRO A 32 15.58 3.21 -17.76
N PRO A 33 16.77 2.92 -17.22
CA PRO A 33 17.83 2.31 -18.02
C PRO A 33 17.32 1.03 -18.69
N ALA A 34 17.80 0.71 -19.89
CA ALA A 34 17.34 -0.46 -20.63
C ALA A 34 17.41 -1.74 -19.76
N GLY A 35 16.31 -2.48 -19.69
CA GLY A 35 16.19 -3.71 -18.90
C GLY A 35 15.71 -3.51 -17.45
N TRP A 36 15.51 -2.28 -16.99
CA TRP A 36 14.94 -1.98 -15.66
C TRP A 36 13.43 -1.94 -15.69
N TYR A 37 12.77 -2.31 -14.57
CA TYR A 37 11.32 -2.16 -14.45
C TYR A 37 10.90 -0.70 -14.52
N ASP A 38 9.91 -0.43 -15.37
CA ASP A 38 9.27 0.86 -15.56
C ASP A 38 8.03 0.97 -14.67
N TYR A 39 8.08 1.88 -13.69
CA TYR A 39 7.01 2.14 -12.72
C TYR A 39 5.90 3.05 -13.29
N SER A 40 6.00 3.53 -14.54
CA SER A 40 5.02 4.44 -15.14
C SER A 40 3.63 3.79 -15.22
N ALA A 41 2.62 4.50 -14.73
CA ALA A 41 1.22 4.10 -14.77
C ALA A 41 0.31 5.33 -14.79
N TYR A 42 -0.96 5.12 -15.14
CA TYR A 42 -1.95 6.20 -15.25
C TYR A 42 -3.31 5.74 -14.74
N THR A 43 -3.98 6.61 -13.99
CA THR A 43 -5.40 6.45 -13.59
C THR A 43 -6.32 7.41 -14.32
N ASP A 44 -5.78 8.46 -14.95
CA ASP A 44 -6.52 9.34 -15.85
C ASP A 44 -6.27 8.94 -17.30
N CYS A 45 -7.32 9.05 -18.12
CA CYS A 45 -7.21 8.78 -19.54
C CYS A 45 -6.65 9.98 -20.31
N ARG A 46 -6.16 9.74 -21.52
CA ARG A 46 -5.49 10.74 -22.36
C ARG A 46 -6.15 10.89 -23.72
N GLY A 47 -5.96 12.05 -24.35
CA GLY A 47 -6.46 12.31 -25.71
C GLY A 47 -5.81 11.41 -26.77
N GLN A 48 -4.55 11.04 -26.57
CA GLN A 48 -3.78 10.14 -27.43
C GLN A 48 -2.97 9.15 -26.59
N PRO A 49 -2.71 7.93 -27.08
CA PRO A 49 -1.89 6.95 -26.37
C PRO A 49 -0.42 7.37 -26.40
N GLU A 50 0.31 7.11 -25.33
CA GLU A 50 1.77 7.23 -25.32
C GLU A 50 2.43 6.04 -26.04
N PRO A 51 3.72 6.16 -26.45
CA PRO A 51 4.48 5.02 -26.95
C PRO A 51 4.48 3.82 -25.99
N ALA A 52 4.64 2.63 -26.55
CA ALA A 52 4.67 1.39 -25.76
C ALA A 52 5.83 1.40 -24.75
N LEU A 53 5.55 1.00 -23.50
CA LEU A 53 6.61 0.76 -22.52
C LEU A 53 7.59 -0.28 -23.06
N TYR A 54 8.88 -0.17 -22.71
CA TYR A 54 9.93 -1.07 -23.20
C TYR A 54 10.01 -1.16 -24.74
N ASP A 55 9.49 -0.13 -25.43
CA ASP A 55 9.34 -0.08 -26.88
C ASP A 55 8.55 -1.29 -27.42
N GLY A 56 7.67 -1.89 -26.61
CA GLY A 56 6.82 -3.04 -26.96
C GLY A 56 7.28 -4.41 -26.43
N GLY A 57 8.46 -4.50 -25.81
CA GLY A 57 8.99 -5.76 -25.25
C GLY A 57 9.04 -6.91 -26.28
N ILE A 58 8.54 -8.10 -25.92
CA ILE A 58 8.46 -9.26 -26.82
C ILE A 58 7.25 -9.23 -27.76
N LEU A 59 6.37 -8.23 -27.64
CA LEU A 59 5.30 -8.01 -28.64
C LEU A 59 5.83 -7.29 -29.89
N LYS A 60 7.10 -6.83 -29.89
CA LYS A 60 7.73 -6.10 -31.00
C LYS A 60 7.82 -6.93 -32.28
N PHE A 61 6.72 -6.98 -33.03
CA PHE A 61 6.63 -7.17 -34.48
C PHE A 61 5.31 -6.54 -34.95
N GLY A 62 5.39 -5.65 -35.96
CA GLY A 62 4.21 -5.02 -36.56
C GLY A 62 4.39 -3.59 -37.11
N ASN A 63 5.52 -2.91 -36.88
CA ASN A 63 5.79 -1.64 -37.54
C ASN A 63 6.43 -1.88 -38.92
N SER A 64 5.62 -2.27 -39.93
CA SER A 64 5.86 -1.83 -41.32
C SER A 64 4.67 -2.01 -42.27
N ASP A 65 3.82 -3.05 -42.12
CA ASP A 65 2.86 -3.38 -43.21
C ASP A 65 1.40 -3.69 -42.80
N ASP A 66 1.02 -3.58 -41.51
CA ASP A 66 -0.38 -3.75 -41.09
C ASP A 66 -0.84 -2.64 -40.13
N PRO A 67 -1.43 -1.54 -40.63
CA PRO A 67 -1.94 -0.45 -39.80
C PRO A 67 -3.17 -0.83 -38.95
N ASP A 68 -3.74 -2.04 -39.11
CA ASP A 68 -4.98 -2.49 -38.45
C ASP A 68 -4.81 -3.68 -37.46
N GLY A 69 -3.56 -4.07 -37.17
CA GLY A 69 -3.12 -4.83 -35.99
C GLY A 69 -4.00 -6.00 -35.51
N TYR A 70 -3.66 -7.22 -35.93
CA TYR A 70 -4.04 -8.50 -35.30
C TYR A 70 -5.50 -8.63 -34.83
N ARG A 71 -6.41 -8.85 -35.79
CA ARG A 71 -7.77 -9.35 -35.54
C ARG A 71 -7.81 -10.87 -35.67
N THR A 72 -8.08 -11.61 -34.60
CA THR A 72 -8.44 -13.03 -34.72
C THR A 72 -9.95 -13.15 -34.96
N THR A 73 -10.35 -14.04 -35.87
CA THR A 73 -11.75 -14.22 -36.30
C THR A 73 -12.47 -15.35 -35.54
N GLU A 74 -11.99 -15.74 -34.36
CA GLU A 74 -12.67 -16.75 -33.54
C GLU A 74 -13.88 -16.15 -32.83
N THR A 75 -15.01 -16.24 -33.53
CA THR A 75 -16.41 -16.13 -33.10
C THR A 75 -16.67 -15.60 -31.70
N GLY A 76 -16.79 -14.28 -31.60
CA GLY A 76 -17.43 -13.61 -30.47
C GLY A 76 -16.90 -12.21 -30.20
N VAL A 77 -17.11 -11.29 -31.15
CA VAL A 77 -16.92 -9.82 -30.99
C VAL A 77 -15.47 -9.36 -31.13
N PHE A 78 -15.26 -8.37 -32.02
CA PHE A 78 -13.98 -7.77 -32.38
C PHE A 78 -13.18 -7.29 -31.16
N SER A 79 -12.27 -8.13 -30.67
CA SER A 79 -11.26 -7.73 -29.70
C SER A 79 -9.88 -7.96 -30.30
N PRO A 80 -9.03 -6.93 -30.39
CA PRO A 80 -7.63 -7.11 -30.78
C PRO A 80 -6.96 -8.07 -29.80
N ALA A 81 -6.13 -8.98 -30.32
CA ALA A 81 -5.48 -9.98 -29.51
C ALA A 81 -3.99 -10.07 -29.83
N PHE A 82 -3.17 -10.32 -28.81
CA PHE A 82 -1.75 -10.59 -28.97
C PHE A 82 -1.50 -12.08 -28.89
N VAL A 83 -0.96 -12.67 -29.95
CA VAL A 83 -0.46 -14.05 -29.92
C VAL A 83 1.00 -14.01 -29.49
N VAL A 84 1.33 -14.75 -28.44
CA VAL A 84 2.68 -14.84 -27.88
C VAL A 84 3.11 -16.29 -27.79
N TYR A 85 4.38 -16.55 -28.05
CA TYR A 85 4.91 -17.91 -28.18
C TYR A 85 5.96 -18.19 -27.11
N SER A 86 6.07 -19.47 -26.73
CA SER A 86 7.17 -20.00 -25.92
C SER A 86 7.38 -19.27 -24.58
N LEU A 87 6.29 -19.01 -23.85
CA LEU A 87 6.39 -18.37 -22.54
C LEU A 87 6.88 -19.37 -21.48
N ASN A 88 7.63 -18.90 -20.48
CA ASN A 88 8.27 -19.71 -19.45
C ASN A 88 7.67 -19.46 -18.06
N LYS A 89 7.44 -20.52 -17.28
CA LYS A 89 6.95 -20.45 -15.89
C LYS A 89 7.87 -19.76 -14.89
N THR A 90 9.17 -19.67 -15.15
CA THR A 90 10.14 -19.01 -14.27
C THR A 90 10.35 -17.53 -14.62
N THR A 91 9.53 -16.98 -15.51
CA THR A 91 9.64 -15.60 -15.98
C THR A 91 8.47 -14.79 -15.44
N MET A 92 8.78 -13.60 -14.95
CA MET A 92 7.84 -12.58 -14.53
C MET A 92 7.49 -11.74 -15.75
N TYR A 93 6.23 -11.79 -16.22
CA TYR A 93 5.80 -11.02 -17.38
C TYR A 93 5.03 -9.78 -16.93
N THR A 94 5.39 -8.64 -17.51
CA THR A 94 4.72 -7.36 -17.26
C THR A 94 4.06 -6.91 -18.54
N PHE A 95 2.79 -6.55 -18.45
CA PHE A 95 1.95 -6.22 -19.59
C PHE A 95 1.45 -4.78 -19.49
N SER A 96 1.45 -4.07 -20.60
CA SER A 96 0.79 -2.77 -20.68
C SER A 96 0.30 -2.47 -22.08
N CYS A 97 -0.73 -1.64 -22.19
CA CYS A 97 -1.21 -1.08 -23.45
C CYS A 97 -2.11 0.14 -23.18
N TRP A 98 -2.59 0.76 -24.24
CA TRP A 98 -3.66 1.75 -24.19
C TRP A 98 -4.93 1.18 -24.81
N VAL A 99 -6.07 1.43 -24.18
CA VAL A 99 -7.39 0.93 -24.59
C VAL A 99 -8.37 2.09 -24.77
N LYS A 100 -9.20 2.00 -25.79
CA LYS A 100 -10.32 2.92 -26.03
C LYS A 100 -11.56 2.16 -26.49
N LEU A 101 -12.75 2.62 -26.09
CA LEU A 101 -14.01 2.01 -26.51
C LEU A 101 -14.53 2.61 -27.80
N GLU A 102 -15.19 1.80 -28.63
CA GLU A 102 -16.00 2.29 -29.74
C GLU A 102 -17.49 2.14 -29.39
N GLY A 103 -18.19 3.27 -29.25
CA GLY A 103 -19.65 3.34 -29.10
C GLY A 103 -20.19 3.37 -27.67
N ALA A 104 -19.66 2.57 -26.72
CA ALA A 104 -20.09 2.61 -25.32
C ALA A 104 -19.49 3.82 -24.57
N SER A 105 -20.20 4.41 -23.61
CA SER A 105 -19.72 5.57 -22.84
C SER A 105 -18.55 5.20 -21.93
N ALA A 106 -18.71 4.11 -21.15
CA ALA A 106 -17.68 3.55 -20.29
C ALA A 106 -17.93 2.06 -20.04
N ALA A 107 -16.86 1.28 -19.81
CA ALA A 107 -16.94 -0.13 -19.45
C ALA A 107 -15.67 -0.59 -18.72
N LEU A 108 -15.81 -1.56 -17.82
CA LEU A 108 -14.67 -2.21 -17.17
C LEU A 108 -14.12 -3.29 -18.09
N ILE A 109 -12.90 -3.09 -18.58
CA ILE A 109 -12.23 -4.01 -19.50
C ILE A 109 -11.26 -4.88 -18.72
N THR A 110 -11.27 -6.18 -19.03
CA THR A 110 -10.27 -7.13 -18.56
C THR A 110 -9.35 -7.49 -19.72
N ALA A 111 -8.03 -7.41 -19.50
CA ALA A 111 -7.05 -8.09 -20.34
C ALA A 111 -6.85 -9.49 -19.75
N ARG A 112 -6.95 -10.52 -20.59
CA ARG A 112 -6.89 -11.92 -20.18
C ARG A 112 -5.86 -12.68 -20.98
N LEU A 113 -5.14 -13.58 -20.31
CA LEU A 113 -4.20 -14.51 -20.93
C LEU A 113 -4.83 -15.91 -21.00
N ALA A 114 -4.94 -16.48 -22.20
CA ALA A 114 -5.27 -17.88 -22.45
C ALA A 114 -4.00 -18.65 -22.89
N PRO A 115 -3.36 -19.44 -21.99
CA PRO A 115 -2.22 -20.27 -22.32
C PRO A 115 -2.66 -21.61 -22.91
N ASP A 116 -2.14 -21.96 -24.10
CA ASP A 116 -2.40 -23.22 -24.83
C ASP A 116 -3.89 -23.61 -24.86
N ASN A 117 -4.79 -22.63 -24.91
CA ASN A 117 -6.25 -22.80 -24.86
C ASN A 117 -6.80 -23.58 -23.64
N THR A 118 -6.07 -23.59 -22.51
CA THR A 118 -6.45 -24.33 -21.29
C THR A 118 -7.32 -23.55 -20.30
N GLY A 119 -7.70 -22.32 -20.64
CA GLY A 119 -8.53 -21.43 -19.82
C GLY A 119 -7.91 -20.03 -19.70
N ALA A 120 -8.74 -19.00 -19.58
CA ALA A 120 -8.28 -17.61 -19.54
C ALA A 120 -8.22 -17.07 -18.10
N ARG A 121 -7.11 -16.44 -17.72
CA ARG A 121 -6.96 -15.73 -16.44
C ARG A 121 -6.85 -14.23 -16.65
N CYS A 122 -7.38 -13.43 -15.73
CA CYS A 122 -7.15 -12.00 -15.79
C CYS A 122 -5.67 -11.68 -15.55
N ILE A 123 -5.15 -10.70 -16.30
CA ILE A 123 -3.78 -10.19 -16.12
C ILE A 123 -3.72 -8.68 -15.92
N ALA A 124 -4.82 -7.96 -16.20
CA ALA A 124 -4.97 -6.52 -15.96
C ALA A 124 -6.44 -6.09 -16.10
N THR A 125 -6.80 -4.96 -15.51
CA THR A 125 -8.08 -4.27 -15.70
C THR A 125 -7.90 -2.81 -16.09
N VAL A 126 -8.92 -2.22 -16.72
CA VAL A 126 -9.04 -0.78 -16.94
C VAL A 126 -10.50 -0.34 -17.04
N LEU A 127 -10.87 0.78 -16.41
CA LEU A 127 -12.13 1.46 -16.72
C LEU A 127 -11.93 2.32 -17.99
N ALA A 128 -12.37 1.80 -19.14
CA ALA A 128 -12.19 2.46 -20.43
C ALA A 128 -13.43 3.29 -20.81
N ARG A 129 -13.22 4.30 -21.66
CA ARG A 129 -14.28 5.19 -22.20
C ARG A 129 -14.13 5.36 -23.72
N SER A 130 -15.14 5.90 -24.38
CA SER A 130 -15.10 6.16 -25.83
C SER A 130 -14.50 7.50 -26.23
N ASP A 131 -14.30 8.42 -25.29
CA ASP A 131 -13.78 9.77 -25.56
C ASP A 131 -12.26 9.88 -25.41
N CYS A 132 -11.60 8.93 -24.75
CA CYS A 132 -10.16 8.97 -24.44
C CYS A 132 -9.52 7.58 -24.37
N TRP A 133 -8.18 7.55 -24.36
CA TRP A 133 -7.35 6.36 -24.19
C TRP A 133 -7.03 6.12 -22.72
N ALA A 134 -7.38 4.95 -22.20
CA ALA A 134 -7.09 4.54 -20.84
C ALA A 134 -5.90 3.58 -20.80
N PHE A 135 -5.03 3.72 -19.80
CA PHE A 135 -3.83 2.89 -19.68
C PHE A 135 -4.11 1.59 -18.93
N VAL A 136 -3.72 0.48 -19.54
CA VAL A 136 -3.73 -0.85 -18.93
C VAL A 136 -2.32 -1.15 -18.45
N LYS A 137 -2.20 -1.58 -17.19
CA LYS A 137 -0.97 -2.16 -16.65
C LYS A 137 -1.30 -3.41 -15.85
N GLY A 138 -0.51 -4.44 -16.02
CA GLY A 138 -0.71 -5.71 -15.35
C GLY A 138 0.49 -6.63 -15.50
N GLY A 139 0.27 -7.91 -15.22
CA GLY A 139 1.32 -8.90 -15.31
C GLY A 139 0.89 -10.29 -14.88
N PHE A 140 1.77 -11.25 -15.13
CA PHE A 140 1.51 -12.65 -14.80
C PHE A 140 2.80 -13.47 -14.66
N VAL A 141 2.64 -14.59 -13.96
CA VAL A 141 3.53 -15.75 -14.01
C VAL A 141 2.75 -16.95 -14.51
N LEU A 142 3.44 -17.94 -15.07
CA LEU A 142 2.80 -19.16 -15.54
C LEU A 142 2.99 -20.31 -14.55
N ASP A 143 2.03 -21.22 -14.53
CA ASP A 143 2.11 -22.46 -13.76
C ASP A 143 2.97 -23.52 -14.49
N TRP A 144 2.95 -23.48 -15.83
CA TRP A 144 3.75 -24.30 -16.73
C TRP A 144 4.22 -23.48 -17.95
N PRO A 145 5.34 -23.85 -18.61
CA PRO A 145 5.72 -23.23 -19.88
C PRO A 145 4.66 -23.48 -20.95
N THR A 146 4.46 -22.53 -21.86
CA THR A 146 3.42 -22.62 -22.90
C THR A 146 4.03 -22.57 -24.29
N GLN A 147 3.37 -23.21 -25.26
CA GLN A 147 3.79 -23.11 -26.66
C GLN A 147 3.21 -21.86 -27.32
N THR A 148 1.92 -21.66 -27.17
CA THR A 148 1.18 -20.52 -27.70
C THR A 148 0.28 -19.96 -26.61
N SER A 149 0.16 -18.65 -26.52
CA SER A 149 -0.79 -18.01 -25.62
C SER A 149 -1.40 -16.80 -26.30
N VAL A 150 -2.65 -16.50 -25.94
CA VAL A 150 -3.38 -15.36 -26.50
C VAL A 150 -3.71 -14.40 -25.38
N ILE A 151 -3.31 -13.15 -25.53
CA ILE A 151 -3.81 -12.05 -24.69
C ILE A 151 -4.94 -11.39 -25.45
N PHE A 152 -6.12 -11.34 -24.85
CA PHE A 152 -7.32 -10.74 -25.45
C PHE A 152 -8.05 -9.85 -24.44
N PHE A 153 -8.92 -8.98 -24.94
CA PHE A 153 -9.67 -8.04 -24.12
C PHE A 153 -11.17 -8.35 -24.17
N GLN A 154 -11.86 -8.16 -23.05
CA GLN A 154 -13.31 -8.33 -23.02
C GLN A 154 -13.93 -7.43 -21.95
N ASN A 155 -15.25 -7.17 -22.07
CA ASN A 155 -15.98 -6.57 -20.97
C ASN A 155 -15.97 -7.50 -19.75
N ALA A 156 -15.88 -6.95 -18.55
CA ALA A 156 -15.94 -7.72 -17.31
C ALA A 156 -17.28 -8.49 -17.18
N ASP A 157 -18.39 -7.89 -17.64
CA ASP A 157 -19.73 -8.51 -17.67
C ASP A 157 -19.95 -9.46 -18.87
N LYS A 158 -18.93 -9.61 -19.73
CA LYS A 158 -18.92 -10.44 -20.96
C LYS A 158 -19.89 -9.99 -22.05
N THR A 159 -20.48 -8.79 -21.96
CA THR A 159 -21.28 -8.26 -23.06
C THR A 159 -20.39 -7.89 -24.25
N PRO A 160 -20.84 -8.14 -25.49
CA PRO A 160 -20.18 -7.68 -26.71
C PRO A 160 -19.84 -6.19 -26.72
N MET A 161 -18.57 -5.84 -26.95
CA MET A 161 -18.17 -4.48 -27.26
C MET A 161 -16.97 -4.43 -28.21
N LYS A 162 -16.83 -3.31 -28.92
CA LYS A 162 -15.68 -3.01 -29.76
C LYS A 162 -14.61 -2.27 -28.96
N ILE A 163 -13.40 -2.80 -28.97
CA ILE A 163 -12.27 -2.31 -28.19
C ILE A 163 -11.13 -2.01 -29.15
N THR A 164 -10.56 -0.80 -29.07
CA THR A 164 -9.34 -0.44 -29.79
C THR A 164 -8.16 -0.52 -28.82
N VAL A 165 -7.03 -1.05 -29.27
CA VAL A 165 -5.79 -1.17 -28.49
C VAL A 165 -4.64 -0.49 -29.23
N ALA A 166 -3.77 0.20 -28.50
CA ALA A 166 -2.56 0.81 -29.01
C ALA A 166 -1.38 0.55 -28.06
N SER A 167 -0.16 0.67 -28.59
CA SER A 167 1.08 0.70 -27.79
C SER A 167 1.24 -0.49 -26.83
N GLY A 168 0.91 -1.70 -27.30
CA GLY A 168 1.04 -2.92 -26.52
C GLY A 168 2.50 -3.26 -26.19
N SER A 169 2.73 -3.70 -24.96
CA SER A 169 4.03 -4.18 -24.49
C SER A 169 3.88 -5.40 -23.59
N LEU A 170 4.77 -6.37 -23.78
CA LEU A 170 4.97 -7.50 -22.89
C LEU A 170 6.45 -7.62 -22.58
N GLN A 171 6.88 -7.28 -21.38
CA GLN A 171 8.28 -7.33 -21.00
C GLN A 171 8.55 -8.50 -20.03
N PRO A 172 9.38 -9.47 -20.41
CA PRO A 172 9.83 -10.54 -19.52
C PRO A 172 10.94 -10.04 -18.57
N PHE A 173 10.91 -10.54 -17.34
CA PHE A 173 11.97 -10.40 -16.35
C PHE A 173 12.28 -11.77 -15.73
N THR A 174 13.57 -12.09 -15.57
CA THR A 174 13.98 -13.23 -14.75
C THR A 174 13.73 -12.95 -13.27
N THR A 175 13.68 -14.00 -12.45
CA THR A 175 13.61 -13.85 -10.99
C THR A 175 14.76 -13.01 -10.44
N ASP A 176 15.99 -13.18 -10.98
CA ASP A 176 17.16 -12.42 -10.56
C ASP A 176 17.04 -10.93 -10.92
N GLN A 177 16.55 -10.62 -12.11
CA GLN A 177 16.27 -9.22 -12.50
C GLN A 177 15.21 -8.61 -11.58
N TRP A 178 14.14 -9.35 -11.29
CA TRP A 178 13.09 -8.88 -10.39
C TRP A 178 13.62 -8.60 -8.98
N ALA A 179 14.39 -9.52 -8.41
CA ALA A 179 15.03 -9.36 -7.12
C ALA A 179 16.03 -8.19 -7.11
N MET A 180 16.83 -8.03 -8.17
CA MET A 180 17.73 -6.89 -8.33
C MET A 180 16.98 -5.55 -8.32
N HIS A 181 15.83 -5.46 -9.00
CA HIS A 181 14.99 -4.26 -8.98
C HIS A 181 14.43 -3.97 -7.58
N GLN A 182 13.97 -5.01 -6.85
CA GLN A 182 13.53 -4.86 -5.47
C GLN A 182 14.65 -4.31 -4.58
N GLN A 183 15.85 -4.87 -4.68
CA GLN A 183 17.01 -4.45 -3.88
C GLN A 183 17.47 -3.03 -4.22
N ASP A 184 17.44 -2.63 -5.48
CA ASP A 184 17.76 -1.26 -5.87
C ASP A 184 16.75 -0.25 -5.31
N THR A 185 15.46 -0.56 -5.37
CA THR A 185 14.44 0.32 -4.80
C THR A 185 14.56 0.37 -3.27
N ILE A 186 14.82 -0.76 -2.59
CA ILE A 186 15.12 -0.79 -1.15
C ILE A 186 16.33 0.11 -0.83
N ARG A 187 17.42 -0.01 -1.59
CA ARG A 187 18.61 0.85 -1.42
C ARG A 187 18.27 2.34 -1.58
N LYS A 188 17.43 2.70 -2.55
CA LYS A 188 17.07 4.10 -2.84
C LYS A 188 16.00 4.66 -1.90
N ARG A 189 15.08 3.84 -1.39
CA ARG A 189 13.89 4.30 -0.65
C ARG A 189 13.91 3.97 0.83
N ARG A 190 14.59 2.88 1.23
CA ARG A 190 14.61 2.37 2.61
C ARG A 190 15.97 2.50 3.28
N LYS A 191 16.99 3.00 2.59
CA LYS A 191 18.35 3.17 3.12
C LYS A 191 18.94 4.54 2.81
N ARG A 192 19.89 5.01 3.62
CA ARG A 192 20.69 6.22 3.38
C ARG A 192 22.16 5.95 3.58
N VAL A 193 22.99 6.63 2.79
CA VAL A 193 24.42 6.70 3.06
C VAL A 193 24.62 7.75 4.15
N ALA A 194 25.43 7.41 5.14
CA ALA A 194 25.82 8.32 6.20
C ALA A 194 27.33 8.31 6.37
N THR A 195 27.90 9.49 6.61
CA THR A 195 29.32 9.69 6.85
C THR A 195 29.51 10.34 8.21
N ILE A 196 30.18 9.62 9.11
CA ILE A 196 30.62 10.09 10.42
C ILE A 196 31.97 10.77 10.25
N HIS A 197 32.09 12.02 10.66
CA HIS A 197 33.34 12.77 10.71
C HIS A 197 33.77 12.94 12.16
N VAL A 198 35.00 12.56 12.48
CA VAL A 198 35.55 12.64 13.84
C VAL A 198 36.66 13.68 13.88
N ALA A 199 36.52 14.65 14.77
CA ALA A 199 37.51 15.71 14.98
C ALA A 199 37.88 15.84 16.47
N ASP A 200 39.08 16.31 16.74
CA ASP A 200 39.51 16.70 18.08
C ASP A 200 38.90 18.06 18.48
N PRO A 201 39.11 18.55 19.72
CA PRO A 201 38.55 19.82 20.17
C PRO A 201 39.12 21.03 19.41
N GLN A 202 40.24 20.88 18.71
CA GLN A 202 40.88 21.89 17.89
C GLN A 202 40.39 21.85 16.43
N GLY A 203 39.52 20.89 16.09
CA GLY A 203 38.96 20.70 14.75
C GLY A 203 39.86 19.89 13.82
N ALA A 204 40.95 19.29 14.31
CA ALA A 204 41.79 18.41 13.51
C ALA A 204 41.15 17.02 13.37
N ARG A 205 41.31 16.42 12.20
CA ARG A 205 40.74 15.11 11.87
C ARG A 205 41.37 14.01 12.71
N VAL A 206 40.54 13.15 13.30
CA VAL A 206 41.00 12.00 14.08
C VAL A 206 41.02 10.77 13.18
N VAL A 207 42.22 10.34 12.78
CA VAL A 207 42.45 9.14 11.96
C VAL A 207 42.56 7.91 12.88
N GLY A 208 41.91 6.81 12.50
CA GLY A 208 41.95 5.57 13.27
C GLY A 208 41.05 5.55 14.51
N ALA A 209 40.09 6.46 14.63
CA ALA A 209 39.05 6.37 15.65
C ALA A 209 38.11 5.19 15.36
N SER A 210 37.79 4.41 16.38
CA SER A 210 36.82 3.30 16.27
C SER A 210 35.40 3.85 16.29
N VAL A 211 34.63 3.55 15.26
CA VAL A 211 33.21 3.95 15.11
C VAL A 211 32.35 2.70 15.16
N SER A 212 31.27 2.74 15.94
CA SER A 212 30.21 1.73 15.96
C SER A 212 28.85 2.43 15.88
N VAL A 213 28.00 1.99 14.95
CA VAL A 213 26.61 2.43 14.82
C VAL A 213 25.66 1.25 15.00
N GLN A 214 24.60 1.48 15.78
CA GLN A 214 23.56 0.50 16.05
C GLN A 214 22.20 1.13 15.82
N GLN A 215 21.38 0.51 14.97
CA GLN A 215 20.00 0.95 14.76
C GLN A 215 19.15 0.60 15.99
N THR A 216 18.35 1.55 16.46
CA THR A 216 17.47 1.39 17.62
C THR A 216 16.00 1.36 17.26
N THR A 217 15.61 1.99 16.16
CA THR A 217 14.23 1.94 15.64
C THR A 217 14.23 1.76 14.13
N LYS A 218 13.13 1.20 13.61
CA LYS A 218 12.87 1.05 12.18
C LYS A 218 11.83 2.10 11.77
N ASP A 219 12.10 2.78 10.66
CA ASP A 219 11.19 3.78 10.08
C ASP A 219 9.96 3.12 9.42
N PHE A 220 10.18 2.05 8.64
CA PHE A 220 9.09 1.37 7.95
C PHE A 220 8.22 0.55 8.93
N PRO A 221 6.91 0.81 9.02
CA PRO A 221 6.00 0.04 9.86
C PRO A 221 5.79 -1.38 9.32
N ILE A 222 6.12 -2.37 10.14
CA ILE A 222 5.78 -3.77 9.95
C ILE A 222 5.07 -4.23 11.21
N GLY A 223 3.82 -4.66 11.05
CA GLY A 223 2.98 -5.05 12.16
C GLY A 223 2.22 -6.35 11.95
N SER A 224 1.47 -6.72 12.98
CA SER A 224 0.55 -7.85 12.98
C SER A 224 -0.73 -7.46 13.70
N ALA A 225 -1.84 -8.05 13.28
CA ALA A 225 -3.05 -8.11 14.07
C ALA A 225 -2.76 -8.75 15.43
N ILE A 226 -3.42 -8.23 16.46
CA ILE A 226 -3.44 -8.79 17.82
C ILE A 226 -4.89 -8.88 18.29
N ALA A 227 -5.18 -9.92 19.06
CA ALA A 227 -6.46 -10.11 19.73
C ALA A 227 -6.29 -9.95 21.25
N SER A 228 -7.41 -9.94 21.97
CA SER A 228 -7.48 -9.83 23.43
C SER A 228 -6.67 -10.90 24.18
N THR A 229 -6.31 -12.01 23.53
CA THR A 229 -5.38 -13.04 24.04
C THR A 229 -3.99 -12.52 24.41
N ILE A 230 -3.61 -11.34 23.92
CA ILE A 230 -2.38 -10.65 24.32
C ILE A 230 -2.43 -10.09 25.74
N LEU A 231 -3.63 -9.86 26.29
CA LEU A 231 -3.80 -9.30 27.62
C LEU A 231 -3.42 -10.33 28.69
N GLY A 232 -2.54 -9.94 29.61
CA GLY A 232 -2.04 -10.81 30.68
C GLY A 232 -1.04 -11.88 30.23
N ASN A 233 -0.79 -12.05 28.93
CA ASN A 233 0.18 -13.01 28.40
C ASN A 233 1.53 -12.33 28.12
N GLN A 234 2.38 -12.27 29.15
CA GLN A 234 3.69 -11.60 29.05
C GLN A 234 4.61 -12.22 27.98
N ALA A 235 4.54 -13.54 27.76
CA ALA A 235 5.34 -14.20 26.75
C ALA A 235 4.92 -13.78 25.34
N TYR A 236 3.60 -13.71 25.07
CA TYR A 236 3.09 -13.25 23.78
C TYR A 236 3.35 -11.75 23.56
N GLN A 237 3.21 -10.93 24.60
CA GLN A 237 3.56 -9.51 24.57
C GLN A 237 5.03 -9.31 24.17
N GLN A 238 5.96 -10.02 24.82
CA GLN A 238 7.38 -9.94 24.49
C GLN A 238 7.66 -10.43 23.06
N TRP A 239 7.08 -11.58 22.69
CA TRP A 239 7.21 -12.14 21.33
C TRP A 239 6.78 -11.15 20.25
N PHE A 240 5.71 -10.38 20.50
CA PHE A 240 5.19 -9.38 19.58
C PHE A 240 6.10 -8.16 19.47
N VAL A 241 6.51 -7.55 20.59
CA VAL A 241 7.29 -6.30 20.59
C VAL A 241 8.73 -6.49 20.10
N ASP A 242 9.26 -7.71 20.17
CA ASP A 242 10.56 -8.05 19.58
C ASP A 242 10.54 -8.00 18.04
N ARG A 243 9.35 -8.09 17.43
CA ARG A 243 9.17 -8.23 15.98
C ARG A 243 8.56 -7.00 15.34
N PHE A 244 7.52 -6.46 15.94
CA PHE A 244 6.60 -5.53 15.30
C PHE A 244 6.64 -4.13 15.94
N ASN A 245 6.64 -3.10 15.10
CA ASN A 245 6.51 -1.70 15.51
C ASN A 245 5.12 -1.11 15.19
N ALA A 246 4.22 -1.93 14.64
CA ALA A 246 2.85 -1.56 14.34
C ALA A 246 1.86 -2.69 14.71
N ALA A 247 0.62 -2.34 15.02
CA ALA A 247 -0.45 -3.26 15.39
C ALA A 247 -1.79 -2.85 14.78
N VAL A 248 -2.71 -3.80 14.68
CA VAL A 248 -4.14 -3.59 14.45
C VAL A 248 -4.90 -4.53 15.40
N PHE A 249 -6.05 -4.11 15.91
CA PHE A 249 -6.87 -4.98 16.75
C PHE A 249 -7.81 -5.77 15.83
N GLU A 250 -7.80 -7.09 15.95
CA GLU A 250 -8.51 -7.96 15.01
C GLU A 250 -10.03 -7.76 15.07
N ASP A 251 -10.59 -7.70 16.29
CA ASP A 251 -12.04 -7.59 16.49
C ASP A 251 -12.44 -6.54 17.52
N GLU A 252 -11.52 -6.13 18.40
CA GLU A 252 -11.85 -5.42 19.64
C GLU A 252 -12.36 -4.00 19.43
N LEU A 253 -12.20 -3.42 18.23
CA LEU A 253 -12.77 -2.13 17.85
C LEU A 253 -14.00 -2.23 16.95
N LYS A 254 -14.28 -3.38 16.33
CA LYS A 254 -15.44 -3.55 15.45
C LYS A 254 -16.74 -3.27 16.18
N TRP A 255 -17.76 -2.81 15.46
CA TRP A 255 -18.97 -2.27 16.08
C TRP A 255 -19.72 -3.30 16.94
N TYR A 256 -19.76 -4.56 16.51
CA TYR A 256 -20.36 -5.62 17.33
C TYR A 256 -19.63 -5.88 18.65
N SER A 257 -18.32 -5.64 18.71
CA SER A 257 -17.53 -5.84 19.93
C SER A 257 -17.78 -4.72 20.93
N THR A 258 -17.78 -3.48 20.43
CA THR A 258 -17.82 -2.26 21.22
C THR A 258 -19.22 -1.74 21.53
N GLU A 259 -20.24 -2.15 20.78
CA GLU A 259 -21.65 -1.83 21.04
C GLU A 259 -22.59 -2.99 20.61
N PRO A 260 -22.58 -4.13 21.31
CA PRO A 260 -23.41 -5.29 20.94
C PRO A 260 -24.92 -5.04 21.12
N ALA A 261 -25.30 -4.04 21.92
CA ALA A 261 -26.67 -3.56 22.10
C ALA A 261 -26.67 -2.02 22.13
N SER A 262 -27.74 -1.39 21.65
CA SER A 262 -27.84 0.08 21.55
C SER A 262 -27.53 0.76 22.89
N GLY A 263 -26.54 1.66 22.89
CA GLY A 263 -26.09 2.39 24.08
C GLY A 263 -25.27 1.58 25.09
N TYR A 264 -25.08 0.28 24.88
CA TYR A 264 -24.25 -0.57 25.73
C TYR A 264 -22.82 -0.61 25.20
N LEU A 265 -22.06 0.42 25.53
CA LEU A 265 -20.67 0.61 25.09
C LEU A 265 -19.70 -0.24 25.92
N ARG A 266 -18.83 -0.99 25.24
CA ARG A 266 -17.77 -1.82 25.83
C ARG A 266 -16.42 -1.44 25.24
N PHE A 267 -15.62 -0.71 26.02
CA PHE A 267 -14.27 -0.29 25.62
C PHE A 267 -13.17 -0.82 26.54
N ASP A 268 -13.53 -1.59 27.56
CA ASP A 268 -12.60 -2.13 28.56
C ASP A 268 -11.46 -2.97 27.96
N VAL A 269 -11.76 -3.82 26.97
CA VAL A 269 -10.75 -4.63 26.27
C VAL A 269 -9.87 -3.79 25.34
N PRO A 270 -10.41 -3.02 24.36
CA PRO A 270 -9.58 -2.20 23.50
C PRO A 270 -8.78 -1.13 24.26
N ASP A 271 -9.28 -0.59 25.38
CA ASP A 271 -8.52 0.32 26.25
C ASP A 271 -7.26 -0.35 26.83
N GLN A 272 -7.38 -1.60 27.30
CA GLN A 272 -6.26 -2.36 27.84
C GLN A 272 -5.24 -2.71 26.76
N MET A 273 -5.70 -3.09 25.56
CA MET A 273 -4.82 -3.35 24.43
C MET A 273 -4.11 -2.07 23.97
N LEU A 274 -4.81 -0.94 23.97
CA LEU A 274 -4.24 0.37 23.66
C LEU A 274 -3.15 0.75 24.69
N ALA A 275 -3.38 0.50 25.98
CA ALA A 275 -2.38 0.72 27.01
C ALA A 275 -1.12 -0.14 26.79
N PHE A 276 -1.27 -1.40 26.36
CA PHE A 276 -0.16 -2.27 26.00
C PHE A 276 0.66 -1.75 24.82
N VAL A 277 0.03 -1.38 23.70
CA VAL A 277 0.76 -0.89 22.52
C VAL A 277 1.44 0.45 22.81
N ARG A 278 0.80 1.33 23.59
CA ARG A 278 1.39 2.62 24.02
C ARG A 278 2.63 2.44 24.87
N SER A 279 2.61 1.53 25.84
CA SER A 279 3.76 1.32 26.75
C SER A 279 4.99 0.81 26.01
N HIS A 280 4.80 0.21 24.83
CA HIS A 280 5.87 -0.28 23.95
C HIS A 280 6.12 0.61 22.72
N ARG A 281 5.44 1.77 22.61
CA ARG A 281 5.56 2.71 21.49
C ARG A 281 5.27 2.06 20.12
N VAL A 282 4.32 1.14 20.10
CA VAL A 282 3.83 0.48 18.89
C VAL A 282 2.73 1.37 18.28
N MET A 283 2.88 1.71 16.99
CA MET A 283 1.82 2.40 16.23
C MET A 283 0.60 1.48 16.15
N VAL A 284 -0.62 2.02 16.27
CA VAL A 284 -1.84 1.21 16.11
C VAL A 284 -2.78 1.79 15.05
N ARG A 285 -3.36 0.90 14.23
CA ARG A 285 -4.43 1.20 13.28
C ARG A 285 -5.80 0.90 13.90
N GLY A 286 -6.73 1.83 13.75
CA GLY A 286 -8.12 1.66 14.17
C GLY A 286 -8.91 0.92 13.09
N HIS A 287 -9.28 -0.32 13.38
CA HIS A 287 -10.01 -1.19 12.45
C HIS A 287 -11.25 -1.79 13.15
N ASN A 288 -12.47 -1.46 12.75
CA ASN A 288 -12.87 -0.41 11.82
C ASN A 288 -14.04 0.40 12.42
N ILE A 289 -14.35 1.54 11.82
CA ILE A 289 -15.50 2.35 12.26
C ILE A 289 -16.78 1.69 11.77
N PHE A 290 -16.87 1.47 10.45
CA PHE A 290 -17.95 0.78 9.76
C PHE A 290 -17.43 -0.33 8.85
N TRP A 291 -18.30 -1.32 8.65
CA TRP A 291 -18.12 -2.40 7.71
C TRP A 291 -19.43 -2.58 6.96
N GLU A 292 -19.39 -2.46 5.62
CA GLU A 292 -20.59 -2.56 4.78
C GLU A 292 -21.20 -3.97 4.76
N ASN A 293 -20.45 -5.00 5.18
CA ASN A 293 -20.97 -6.34 5.31
C ASN A 293 -22.01 -6.41 6.45
N GLN A 294 -23.26 -6.67 6.10
CA GLN A 294 -24.37 -6.78 7.05
C GLN A 294 -24.13 -7.86 8.13
N ASP A 295 -23.36 -8.90 7.83
CA ASP A 295 -23.12 -9.99 8.78
C ASP A 295 -22.22 -9.53 9.93
N ALA A 296 -21.34 -8.56 9.66
CA ALA A 296 -20.51 -7.87 10.63
C ALA A 296 -21.19 -6.66 11.29
N THR A 297 -22.45 -6.36 10.96
CA THR A 297 -23.19 -5.25 11.60
C THR A 297 -23.94 -5.75 12.84
N PRO A 298 -23.95 -5.01 13.98
CA PRO A 298 -24.70 -5.41 15.17
C PRO A 298 -26.18 -5.67 14.87
N ARG A 299 -26.75 -6.69 15.50
CA ARG A 299 -28.15 -7.10 15.25
C ARG A 299 -29.15 -5.96 15.50
N TRP A 300 -28.91 -5.12 16.51
CA TRP A 300 -29.81 -4.01 16.82
C TRP A 300 -29.76 -2.92 15.73
N VAL A 301 -28.59 -2.64 15.15
CA VAL A 301 -28.43 -1.71 14.01
C VAL A 301 -29.14 -2.26 12.78
N LYS A 302 -28.96 -3.56 12.49
CA LYS A 302 -29.67 -4.22 11.38
C LYS A 302 -31.18 -4.01 11.43
N ASN A 303 -31.77 -4.07 12.63
CA ASN A 303 -33.20 -3.95 12.86
C ASN A 303 -33.76 -2.51 12.76
N LEU A 304 -32.93 -1.47 12.58
CA LEU A 304 -33.37 -0.07 12.51
C LEU A 304 -34.04 0.28 11.18
N THR A 305 -35.36 0.14 11.07
CA THR A 305 -36.06 0.35 9.78
C THR A 305 -36.16 1.81 9.35
N SER A 306 -36.05 2.76 10.27
CA SER A 306 -36.04 4.20 9.97
C SER A 306 -34.64 4.66 9.51
N PRO A 307 -34.52 5.32 8.34
CA PRO A 307 -33.26 5.96 7.93
C PRO A 307 -32.74 6.97 8.94
N ASP A 308 -33.62 7.69 9.63
CA ASP A 308 -33.22 8.69 10.64
C ASP A 308 -32.65 8.02 11.89
N ASP A 309 -33.23 6.91 12.33
CA ASP A 309 -32.71 6.15 13.47
C ASP A 309 -31.35 5.53 13.14
N LEU A 310 -31.21 4.98 11.92
CA LEU A 310 -29.93 4.44 11.45
C LEU A 310 -28.87 5.54 11.34
N ARG A 311 -29.21 6.72 10.81
CA ARG A 311 -28.31 7.87 10.71
C ARG A 311 -27.87 8.35 12.09
N SER A 312 -28.80 8.38 13.05
CA SER A 312 -28.50 8.70 14.45
C SER A 312 -27.54 7.69 15.08
N ALA A 313 -27.75 6.38 14.84
CA ALA A 313 -26.87 5.32 15.34
C ALA A 313 -25.46 5.40 14.74
N VAL A 314 -25.35 5.61 13.42
CA VAL A 314 -24.08 5.82 12.71
C VAL A 314 -23.33 7.04 13.26
N ASN A 315 -24.01 8.18 13.42
CA ASN A 315 -23.36 9.37 13.97
C ASN A 315 -22.89 9.15 15.42
N THR A 316 -23.71 8.48 16.23
CA THR A 316 -23.35 8.12 17.61
C THR A 316 -22.15 7.18 17.66
N ARG A 317 -22.04 6.25 16.70
CA ARG A 317 -20.91 5.35 16.55
C ARG A 317 -19.61 6.10 16.31
N ILE A 318 -19.56 6.99 15.33
CA ILE A 318 -18.35 7.79 15.04
C ILE A 318 -17.99 8.63 16.26
N GLN A 319 -18.97 9.34 16.84
CA GLN A 319 -18.73 10.24 17.97
C GLN A 319 -18.23 9.50 19.20
N SER A 320 -18.84 8.37 19.58
CA SER A 320 -18.42 7.59 20.76
C SER A 320 -17.04 6.97 20.59
N LEU A 321 -16.73 6.44 19.41
CA LEU A 321 -15.46 5.78 19.13
C LEU A 321 -14.32 6.78 18.97
N MET A 322 -14.47 7.75 18.05
CA MET A 322 -13.38 8.65 17.70
C MET A 322 -13.14 9.74 18.73
N THR A 323 -14.17 10.20 19.46
CA THR A 323 -13.94 11.14 20.58
C THR A 323 -13.14 10.48 21.69
N ARG A 324 -13.43 9.20 21.99
CA ARG A 324 -12.71 8.44 23.02
C ARG A 324 -11.24 8.24 22.66
N TYR A 325 -10.97 7.89 21.40
CA TYR A 325 -9.64 7.49 20.94
C TYR A 325 -8.94 8.55 20.09
N ARG A 326 -9.32 9.82 20.25
CA ARG A 326 -8.75 10.93 19.50
C ARG A 326 -7.24 11.02 19.71
N GLY A 327 -6.48 10.96 18.61
CA GLY A 327 -5.02 10.99 18.62
C GLY A 327 -4.34 9.71 19.12
N GLU A 328 -5.09 8.62 19.35
CA GLU A 328 -4.54 7.35 19.82
C GLU A 328 -4.23 6.38 18.67
N PHE A 329 -5.01 6.44 17.58
CA PHE A 329 -4.80 5.65 16.37
C PHE A 329 -4.21 6.52 15.27
N ALA A 330 -3.11 6.06 14.65
CA ALA A 330 -2.48 6.79 13.55
C ALA A 330 -3.37 6.78 12.29
N HIS A 331 -4.08 5.67 12.08
CA HIS A 331 -4.94 5.44 10.92
C HIS A 331 -6.32 4.96 11.36
N TRP A 332 -7.35 5.27 10.58
CA TRP A 332 -8.68 4.68 10.73
C TRP A 332 -9.17 4.09 9.41
N ASP A 333 -9.58 2.82 9.45
CA ASP A 333 -10.42 2.23 8.41
C ASP A 333 -11.85 2.71 8.65
N VAL A 334 -12.27 3.73 7.89
CA VAL A 334 -13.56 4.40 8.12
C VAL A 334 -14.71 3.53 7.63
N ASN A 335 -14.60 3.05 6.39
CA ASN A 335 -15.57 2.14 5.81
C ASN A 335 -14.86 0.96 5.14
N ASN A 336 -15.13 -0.24 5.63
CA ASN A 336 -14.55 -1.50 5.16
C ASN A 336 -15.45 -2.15 4.11
N GLU A 337 -14.85 -2.64 3.02
CA GLU A 337 -15.49 -3.50 2.03
C GLU A 337 -16.71 -2.91 1.28
N MET A 338 -16.70 -1.60 1.04
CA MET A 338 -17.76 -0.87 0.32
C MET A 338 -17.79 -1.08 -1.20
N LEU A 339 -16.82 -1.75 -1.80
CA LEU A 339 -16.90 -2.22 -3.19
C LEU A 339 -17.73 -3.50 -3.31
N HIS A 340 -17.74 -4.32 -2.26
CA HIS A 340 -18.42 -5.61 -2.25
C HIS A 340 -19.82 -5.54 -1.63
N TYR A 341 -19.99 -4.67 -0.64
CA TYR A 341 -21.21 -4.53 0.12
C TYR A 341 -21.66 -3.06 0.18
N ASN A 342 -22.92 -2.83 0.53
CA ASN A 342 -23.54 -1.50 0.52
C ASN A 342 -24.69 -1.38 1.53
N PHE A 343 -24.57 -2.04 2.69
CA PHE A 343 -25.59 -2.02 3.75
C PHE A 343 -26.01 -0.59 4.13
N TYR A 344 -25.06 0.34 4.28
CA TYR A 344 -25.37 1.70 4.68
C TYR A 344 -25.83 2.55 3.49
N GLU A 345 -25.14 2.50 2.35
CA GLU A 345 -25.52 3.27 1.16
C GLU A 345 -26.93 2.91 0.64
N GLN A 346 -27.35 1.64 0.73
CA GLN A 346 -28.72 1.24 0.39
C GLN A 346 -29.79 1.87 1.29
N ARG A 347 -29.47 2.14 2.56
CA ARG A 347 -30.46 2.54 3.59
C ARG A 347 -30.43 4.03 3.91
N LEU A 348 -29.26 4.65 3.77
CA LEU A 348 -29.01 6.08 4.05
C LEU A 348 -28.83 6.92 2.78
N GLY A 349 -28.69 6.27 1.63
CA GLY A 349 -28.47 6.89 0.33
C GLY A 349 -27.01 6.81 -0.12
N PRO A 350 -26.73 7.07 -1.41
CA PRO A 350 -25.41 6.86 -2.03
C PRO A 350 -24.29 7.72 -1.44
N ASN A 351 -24.63 8.80 -0.72
CA ASN A 351 -23.66 9.70 -0.10
C ASN A 351 -23.23 9.25 1.31
N ALA A 352 -23.78 8.16 1.85
CA ALA A 352 -23.53 7.74 3.23
C ALA A 352 -22.03 7.55 3.52
N SER A 353 -21.31 6.83 2.65
CA SER A 353 -19.86 6.63 2.81
C SER A 353 -19.10 7.96 2.87
N MET A 354 -19.43 8.91 1.99
CA MET A 354 -18.79 10.24 2.00
C MET A 354 -19.06 10.98 3.32
N GLU A 355 -20.29 10.91 3.84
CA GLU A 355 -20.62 11.50 5.13
C GLU A 355 -19.82 10.84 6.27
N PHE A 356 -19.57 9.53 6.22
CA PHE A 356 -18.78 8.84 7.25
C PHE A 356 -17.34 9.38 7.30
N PHE A 357 -16.71 9.55 6.13
CA PHE A 357 -15.37 10.17 6.05
C PHE A 357 -15.37 11.61 6.55
N SER A 358 -16.38 12.41 6.19
CA SER A 358 -16.49 13.80 6.66
C SER A 358 -16.62 13.87 8.18
N VAL A 359 -17.51 13.08 8.77
CA VAL A 359 -17.73 13.10 10.23
C VAL A 359 -16.54 12.51 10.99
N ALA A 360 -15.87 11.51 10.41
CA ALA A 360 -14.62 10.97 10.98
C ALA A 360 -13.50 12.02 10.99
N GLN A 361 -13.33 12.75 9.90
CA GLN A 361 -12.36 13.84 9.80
C GLN A 361 -12.62 14.94 10.82
N ASP A 362 -13.88 15.30 11.04
CA ASP A 362 -14.24 16.32 12.04
C ASP A 362 -13.96 15.84 13.47
N ALA A 363 -14.17 14.55 13.74
CA ALA A 363 -13.93 13.95 15.06
C ALA A 363 -12.43 13.86 15.40
N ASP A 364 -11.60 13.43 14.45
CA ASP A 364 -10.14 13.40 14.60
C ASP A 364 -9.41 13.91 13.36
N PRO A 365 -9.19 15.24 13.25
CA PRO A 365 -8.59 15.83 12.06
C PRO A 365 -7.13 15.47 11.80
N LEU A 366 -6.47 14.79 12.75
CA LEU A 366 -5.06 14.39 12.63
C LEU A 366 -4.89 12.92 12.25
N ALA A 367 -5.97 12.13 12.24
CA ALA A 367 -5.90 10.73 11.86
C ALA A 367 -5.98 10.59 10.34
N THR A 368 -5.11 9.77 9.76
CA THR A 368 -5.17 9.45 8.34
C THR A 368 -6.33 8.47 8.09
N LEU A 369 -7.27 8.86 7.24
CA LEU A 369 -8.47 8.07 6.95
C LEU A 369 -8.27 7.18 5.72
N PHE A 370 -8.64 5.90 5.86
CA PHE A 370 -8.47 4.86 4.85
C PHE A 370 -9.82 4.31 4.36
N MET A 371 -9.86 4.04 3.06
CA MET A 371 -10.74 3.02 2.47
C MET A 371 -9.97 1.69 2.48
N ASN A 372 -10.57 0.63 3.03
CA ASN A 372 -9.95 -0.69 3.15
C ASN A 372 -10.78 -1.74 2.39
N GLU A 373 -10.11 -2.50 1.53
CA GLU A 373 -10.74 -3.49 0.65
C GLU A 373 -9.85 -4.70 0.39
N TYR A 374 -10.47 -5.87 0.31
CA TYR A 374 -9.88 -7.08 -0.26
C TYR A 374 -10.02 -7.14 -1.79
N ASN A 375 -9.32 -8.10 -2.39
CA ASN A 375 -9.28 -8.43 -3.81
C ASN A 375 -8.73 -7.36 -4.76
N VAL A 376 -8.49 -6.12 -4.31
CA VAL A 376 -7.91 -5.05 -5.13
C VAL A 376 -6.52 -5.41 -5.63
N ILE A 377 -5.70 -6.05 -4.78
CA ILE A 377 -4.27 -6.31 -5.01
C ILE A 377 -3.97 -7.79 -5.30
N GLU A 378 -4.85 -8.67 -4.84
CA GLU A 378 -4.73 -10.11 -4.84
C GLU A 378 -5.10 -10.72 -6.19
N THR A 379 -6.05 -10.10 -6.89
CA THR A 379 -6.61 -10.59 -8.15
C THR A 379 -7.11 -9.44 -9.02
N CYS A 380 -7.36 -9.73 -10.30
CA CYS A 380 -8.15 -8.86 -11.17
C CYS A 380 -9.36 -9.57 -11.77
N ASP A 381 -9.65 -10.79 -11.29
CA ASP A 381 -10.83 -11.56 -11.68
C ASP A 381 -12.08 -11.23 -10.85
N ASP A 382 -11.95 -10.46 -9.76
CA ASP A 382 -13.10 -9.94 -9.01
C ASP A 382 -13.64 -8.68 -9.71
N PRO A 383 -14.85 -8.71 -10.29
CA PRO A 383 -15.39 -7.56 -11.00
C PRO A 383 -15.85 -6.43 -10.08
N PHE A 384 -16.05 -6.68 -8.79
CA PHE A 384 -16.47 -5.66 -7.83
C PHE A 384 -15.28 -4.85 -7.31
N SER A 385 -14.18 -5.55 -6.99
CA SER A 385 -12.99 -4.94 -6.39
C SER A 385 -11.75 -5.13 -7.26
N THR A 386 -11.70 -4.35 -8.34
CA THR A 386 -10.51 -4.17 -9.17
C THR A 386 -9.79 -2.89 -8.76
N VAL A 387 -8.51 -2.77 -9.12
CA VAL A 387 -7.78 -1.49 -8.98
C VAL A 387 -8.52 -0.30 -9.62
N ASP A 388 -9.25 -0.52 -10.72
CA ASP A 388 -10.00 0.53 -11.40
C ASP A 388 -11.28 0.95 -10.67
N THR A 389 -12.04 -0.01 -10.15
CA THR A 389 -13.23 0.29 -9.35
C THR A 389 -12.86 0.94 -8.03
N TYR A 390 -11.75 0.50 -7.42
CA TYR A 390 -11.18 1.14 -6.23
C TYR A 390 -10.76 2.60 -6.50
N VAL A 391 -9.99 2.84 -7.57
CA VAL A 391 -9.61 4.20 -7.99
C VAL A 391 -10.83 5.07 -8.27
N ALA A 392 -11.85 4.52 -8.95
CA ALA A 392 -13.08 5.23 -9.24
C ALA A 392 -13.82 5.63 -7.96
N LYS A 393 -13.95 4.72 -6.99
CA LYS A 393 -14.61 5.00 -5.71
C LYS A 393 -13.83 6.03 -4.88
N LEU A 394 -12.50 5.97 -4.86
CA LEU A 394 -11.69 7.01 -4.22
C LEU A 394 -11.89 8.39 -4.86
N LYS A 395 -11.92 8.47 -6.20
CA LYS A 395 -12.18 9.72 -6.93
C LYS A 395 -13.60 10.24 -6.68
N GLU A 396 -14.60 9.35 -6.62
CA GLU A 396 -15.99 9.68 -6.27
C GLU A 396 -16.07 10.33 -4.88
N LEU A 397 -15.51 9.68 -3.85
CA LEU A 397 -15.50 10.19 -2.48
C LEU A 397 -14.78 11.53 -2.37
N ARG A 398 -13.60 11.68 -3.00
CA ARG A 398 -12.86 12.94 -3.02
C ARG A 398 -13.63 14.06 -3.71
N THR A 399 -14.30 13.76 -4.83
CA THR A 399 -15.15 14.74 -5.54
C THR A 399 -16.37 15.14 -4.70
N GLY A 400 -16.88 14.21 -3.89
CA GLY A 400 -17.93 14.47 -2.90
C GLY A 400 -17.49 15.29 -1.69
N GLY A 401 -16.19 15.59 -1.55
CA GLY A 401 -15.64 16.39 -0.45
C GLY A 401 -15.02 15.59 0.70
N ALA A 402 -14.98 14.26 0.61
CA ALA A 402 -14.30 13.44 1.62
C ALA A 402 -12.78 13.69 1.61
N ILE A 403 -12.22 13.87 2.81
CA ILE A 403 -10.77 13.84 3.01
C ILE A 403 -10.36 12.38 3.19
N LEU A 404 -9.68 11.87 2.18
CA LEU A 404 -9.11 10.53 2.12
C LEU A 404 -7.61 10.68 1.98
N GLU A 405 -6.89 10.08 2.92
CA GLU A 405 -5.45 10.27 3.06
C GLU A 405 -4.66 8.97 2.99
N GLY A 406 -5.33 7.82 2.79
CA GLY A 406 -4.66 6.52 2.68
C GLY A 406 -5.41 5.50 1.82
N ILE A 407 -4.64 4.55 1.27
CA ILE A 407 -5.11 3.40 0.49
C ILE A 407 -4.89 2.14 1.34
N GLY A 408 -5.96 1.43 1.70
CA GLY A 408 -5.92 0.17 2.44
C GLY A 408 -6.20 -1.01 1.52
N LEU A 409 -5.24 -1.93 1.46
CA LEU A 409 -5.32 -3.16 0.69
C LEU A 409 -5.19 -4.33 1.67
N GLU A 410 -6.25 -5.11 1.87
CA GLU A 410 -6.26 -6.18 2.88
C GLU A 410 -5.13 -7.17 2.61
N GLY A 411 -5.06 -7.74 1.40
CA GLY A 411 -3.97 -8.64 1.03
C GLY A 411 -4.20 -10.07 1.51
N HIS A 412 -5.44 -10.55 1.44
CA HIS A 412 -5.80 -11.95 1.70
C HIS A 412 -5.43 -12.84 0.51
N PHE A 413 -4.14 -13.15 0.37
CA PHE A 413 -3.65 -13.82 -0.83
C PHE A 413 -3.97 -15.31 -0.84
N SER A 414 -4.40 -15.81 -2.00
CA SER A 414 -4.22 -17.22 -2.35
C SER A 414 -2.79 -17.44 -2.88
N LYS A 415 -2.63 -17.95 -4.11
CA LYS A 415 -1.36 -17.91 -4.81
C LYS A 415 -1.10 -16.48 -5.32
N PRO A 416 -0.04 -15.79 -4.88
CA PRO A 416 0.21 -14.41 -5.30
C PRO A 416 0.67 -14.33 -6.76
N ASN A 417 0.22 -13.30 -7.47
CA ASN A 417 0.71 -12.91 -8.78
C ASN A 417 1.55 -11.62 -8.65
N ILE A 418 2.86 -11.77 -8.40
CA ILE A 418 3.76 -10.66 -8.07
C ILE A 418 3.86 -9.58 -9.18
N PRO A 419 3.90 -9.92 -10.48
CA PRO A 419 3.86 -8.91 -11.53
C PRO A 419 2.55 -8.11 -11.57
N LEU A 420 1.41 -8.76 -11.33
CA LEU A 420 0.11 -8.08 -11.22
C LEU A 420 0.08 -7.17 -9.99
N MET A 421 0.54 -7.66 -8.84
CA MET A 421 0.65 -6.91 -7.60
C MET A 421 1.45 -5.60 -7.81
N ARG A 422 2.64 -5.68 -8.44
CA ARG A 422 3.43 -4.48 -8.75
C ARG A 422 2.68 -3.50 -9.67
N ALA A 423 2.04 -4.00 -10.72
CA ALA A 423 1.30 -3.16 -11.66
C ALA A 423 0.12 -2.43 -11.02
N ILE A 424 -0.59 -3.09 -10.08
CA ILE A 424 -1.67 -2.48 -9.30
C ILE A 424 -1.10 -1.40 -8.37
N LEU A 425 0.01 -1.68 -7.68
CA LEU A 425 0.68 -0.70 -6.82
C LEU A 425 1.15 0.54 -7.60
N ASP A 426 1.68 0.36 -8.82
CA ASP A 426 2.06 1.48 -9.69
C ASP A 426 0.87 2.36 -10.03
N LYS A 427 -0.27 1.74 -10.36
CA LYS A 427 -1.50 2.45 -10.70
C LYS A 427 -2.05 3.22 -9.51
N LEU A 428 -2.08 2.60 -8.33
CA LEU A 428 -2.49 3.26 -7.08
C LEU A 428 -1.54 4.38 -6.67
N ALA A 429 -0.22 4.23 -6.91
CA ALA A 429 0.78 5.24 -6.60
C ALA A 429 0.55 6.57 -7.34
N THR A 430 -0.12 6.55 -8.50
CA THR A 430 -0.48 7.77 -9.25
C THR A 430 -1.42 8.71 -8.47
N LEU A 431 -2.11 8.20 -7.45
CA LEU A 431 -3.01 9.00 -6.62
C LEU A 431 -2.28 9.86 -5.59
N GLY A 432 -0.97 9.62 -5.37
CA GLY A 432 -0.15 10.36 -4.42
C GLY A 432 -0.53 10.11 -2.96
N LEU A 433 -1.25 9.01 -2.68
CA LEU A 433 -1.64 8.60 -1.33
C LEU A 433 -0.72 7.48 -0.83
N PRO A 434 -0.43 7.41 0.49
CA PRO A 434 0.29 6.29 1.08
C PRO A 434 -0.52 4.99 0.95
N ILE A 435 0.14 3.95 0.43
CA ILE A 435 -0.45 2.62 0.31
C ILE A 435 -0.06 1.77 1.52
N TRP A 436 -1.03 1.10 2.12
CA TRP A 436 -0.83 0.15 3.20
C TRP A 436 -1.38 -1.20 2.82
N PHE A 437 -0.58 -2.23 3.06
CA PHE A 437 -1.12 -3.57 3.22
C PHE A 437 -1.62 -3.71 4.65
N THR A 438 -2.89 -4.04 4.83
CA THR A 438 -3.57 -3.92 6.11
C THR A 438 -3.81 -5.26 6.81
N GLU A 439 -3.85 -6.36 6.06
CA GLU A 439 -4.33 -7.67 6.55
C GLU A 439 -3.62 -8.86 5.85
N ILE A 440 -2.31 -8.76 5.57
CA ILE A 440 -1.63 -9.80 4.78
C ILE A 440 -1.71 -11.16 5.47
N ASP A 441 -2.30 -12.12 4.77
CA ASP A 441 -2.18 -13.53 5.05
C ASP A 441 -2.16 -14.35 3.76
N ILE A 442 -1.80 -15.64 3.90
CA ILE A 442 -1.87 -16.61 2.82
C ILE A 442 -2.93 -17.64 3.17
N SER A 443 -3.84 -17.91 2.25
CA SER A 443 -4.94 -18.88 2.39
C SER A 443 -4.51 -20.19 3.05
N ASN A 444 -5.26 -20.64 4.06
CA ASN A 444 -5.05 -21.90 4.79
C ASN A 444 -5.23 -23.18 3.96
N LYS A 445 -5.63 -23.08 2.69
CA LYS A 445 -5.68 -24.19 1.73
C LYS A 445 -4.30 -24.72 1.32
N PHE A 446 -3.25 -23.96 1.58
CA PHE A 446 -1.86 -24.35 1.30
C PHE A 446 -1.21 -24.95 2.55
N ASP A 447 -0.25 -25.85 2.35
CA ASP A 447 0.62 -26.30 3.44
C ASP A 447 1.52 -25.16 3.96
N ALA A 448 2.07 -25.34 5.16
CA ALA A 448 2.85 -24.31 5.85
C ALA A 448 4.09 -23.84 5.06
N GLN A 449 4.75 -24.72 4.31
CA GLN A 449 5.92 -24.39 3.50
C GLN A 449 5.51 -23.56 2.27
N THR A 450 4.41 -23.92 1.63
CA THR A 450 3.83 -23.14 0.53
C THR A 450 3.36 -21.77 1.01
N GLN A 451 2.68 -21.69 2.17
CA GLN A 451 2.32 -20.41 2.79
C GLN A 451 3.56 -19.55 3.04
N ALA A 452 4.63 -20.12 3.61
CA ALA A 452 5.88 -19.39 3.85
C ALA A 452 6.52 -18.86 2.55
N ALA A 453 6.56 -19.67 1.49
CA ALA A 453 7.13 -19.26 0.20
C ALA A 453 6.32 -18.15 -0.48
N TYR A 454 4.99 -18.15 -0.33
CA TYR A 454 4.12 -17.09 -0.86
C TYR A 454 4.17 -15.82 -0.01
N LEU A 455 4.21 -15.97 1.32
CA LEU A 455 4.37 -14.85 2.24
C LEU A 455 5.66 -14.09 1.97
N GLU A 456 6.78 -14.78 1.75
CA GLU A 456 8.05 -14.12 1.42
C GLU A 456 7.95 -13.30 0.13
N GLN A 457 7.31 -13.84 -0.90
CA GLN A 457 7.13 -13.13 -2.17
C GLN A 457 6.31 -11.85 -2.00
N VAL A 458 5.19 -11.93 -1.28
CA VAL A 458 4.31 -10.79 -1.00
C VAL A 458 5.06 -9.74 -0.16
N LEU A 459 5.71 -10.13 0.93
CA LEU A 459 6.42 -9.20 1.81
C LEU A 459 7.57 -8.49 1.11
N ARG A 460 8.35 -9.19 0.28
CA ARG A 460 9.42 -8.58 -0.51
C ARG A 460 8.88 -7.57 -1.52
N GLU A 461 7.77 -7.90 -2.18
CA GLU A 461 7.13 -7.00 -3.12
C GLU A 461 6.59 -5.75 -2.43
N ALA A 462 5.84 -5.91 -1.33
CA ALA A 462 5.29 -4.82 -0.55
C ALA A 462 6.39 -3.90 0.02
N TYR A 463 7.43 -4.46 0.64
CA TYR A 463 8.51 -3.67 1.26
C TYR A 463 9.34 -2.88 0.23
N SER A 464 9.56 -3.47 -0.94
CA SER A 464 10.39 -2.87 -1.99
C SER A 464 9.67 -1.82 -2.83
N HIS A 465 8.33 -1.84 -2.92
CA HIS A 465 7.60 -0.87 -3.72
C HIS A 465 7.66 0.55 -3.10
N PRO A 466 7.96 1.60 -3.89
CA PRO A 466 8.24 2.93 -3.35
C PRO A 466 7.03 3.62 -2.70
N ALA A 467 5.80 3.33 -3.17
CA ALA A 467 4.57 3.95 -2.67
C ALA A 467 3.98 3.24 -1.44
N VAL A 468 4.47 2.05 -1.09
CA VAL A 468 4.00 1.34 0.10
C VAL A 468 4.64 1.99 1.32
N SER A 469 3.79 2.31 2.30
CA SER A 469 4.16 3.06 3.50
C SER A 469 4.10 2.20 4.77
N GLY A 470 3.49 1.03 4.72
CA GLY A 470 3.50 0.08 5.83
C GLY A 470 2.82 -1.25 5.48
N VAL A 471 3.08 -2.25 6.32
CA VAL A 471 2.55 -3.61 6.17
C VAL A 471 2.03 -4.10 7.52
N MET A 472 0.84 -4.69 7.50
CA MET A 472 0.25 -5.43 8.62
C MET A 472 -0.04 -6.86 8.19
N LEU A 473 0.28 -7.82 9.04
CA LEU A 473 -0.02 -9.24 8.88
C LEU A 473 -1.31 -9.59 9.62
N TRP A 474 -2.22 -10.36 9.03
CA TRP A 474 -3.46 -10.79 9.70
C TRP A 474 -3.28 -12.09 10.46
N THR A 475 -2.45 -12.05 11.51
CA THR A 475 -1.94 -13.24 12.21
C THR A 475 -2.19 -13.20 13.71
N ALA A 476 -3.31 -12.61 14.14
CA ALA A 476 -3.72 -12.60 15.53
C ALA A 476 -3.84 -14.03 16.08
N LEU A 477 -3.29 -14.26 17.27
CA LEU A 477 -3.15 -15.60 17.86
C LEU A 477 -4.33 -15.91 18.79
N HIS A 478 -5.11 -16.95 18.47
CA HIS A 478 -6.14 -17.51 19.36
C HIS A 478 -5.79 -18.91 19.81
N GLN A 479 -6.47 -19.39 20.86
CA GLN A 479 -6.35 -20.79 21.31
C GLN A 479 -6.72 -21.80 20.23
N SER A 480 -7.64 -21.44 19.33
CA SER A 480 -8.07 -22.27 18.20
C SER A 480 -7.21 -22.11 16.95
N GLY A 481 -6.15 -21.29 16.98
CA GLY A 481 -5.32 -20.95 15.81
C GLY A 481 -5.53 -19.50 15.38
N CYS A 482 -5.30 -19.23 14.09
CA CYS A 482 -5.43 -17.91 13.47
C CYS A 482 -6.41 -18.01 12.29
N TYR A 483 -6.74 -16.88 11.66
CA TYR A 483 -7.70 -16.84 10.56
C TYR A 483 -7.29 -17.70 9.34
N GLN A 484 -6.29 -17.25 8.56
CA GLN A 484 -5.73 -18.02 7.43
C GLN A 484 -4.32 -18.54 7.70
N MET A 485 -3.55 -17.77 8.46
CA MET A 485 -2.12 -17.98 8.62
C MET A 485 -1.70 -17.62 10.04
N CYS A 486 -0.94 -18.50 10.68
CA CYS A 486 -0.28 -18.20 11.94
C CYS A 486 1.22 -17.97 11.69
N LEU A 487 1.87 -17.16 12.52
CA LEU A 487 3.33 -17.09 12.56
C LEU A 487 3.93 -18.08 13.56
N THR A 488 3.14 -18.48 14.55
CA THR A 488 3.55 -19.34 15.65
C THR A 488 2.40 -20.25 16.09
N ASP A 489 2.71 -21.37 16.74
CA ASP A 489 1.74 -22.12 17.52
C ASP A 489 1.39 -21.41 18.84
N TRP A 490 0.44 -21.96 19.61
CA TRP A 490 0.00 -21.41 20.90
C TRP A 490 1.10 -21.40 21.98
N ASN A 491 2.13 -22.25 21.84
CA ASN A 491 3.27 -22.29 22.75
C ASN A 491 4.38 -21.31 22.33
N LEU A 492 4.11 -20.45 21.34
CA LEU A 492 5.05 -19.49 20.78
C LEU A 492 6.24 -20.14 20.03
N ASN A 493 6.07 -21.38 19.54
CA ASN A 493 7.03 -22.00 18.61
C ASN A 493 6.76 -21.50 17.19
N ASN A 494 7.81 -21.00 16.53
CA ASN A 494 7.72 -20.48 15.18
C ASN A 494 7.22 -21.53 14.19
N LEU A 495 6.31 -21.10 13.31
CA LEU A 495 5.94 -21.83 12.11
C LEU A 495 6.80 -21.35 10.93
N PRO A 496 6.83 -22.05 9.78
CA PRO A 496 7.63 -21.65 8.62
C PRO A 496 7.38 -20.20 8.15
N THR A 497 6.15 -19.71 8.29
CA THR A 497 5.76 -18.31 8.03
C THR A 497 6.36 -17.33 9.04
N GLY A 498 6.45 -17.70 10.31
CA GLY A 498 7.18 -16.94 11.33
C GLY A 498 8.69 -16.90 11.06
N ASP A 499 9.27 -18.00 10.58
CA ASP A 499 10.70 -18.04 10.21
C ASP A 499 11.00 -17.09 9.03
N VAL A 500 10.07 -16.95 8.09
CA VAL A 500 10.15 -15.96 7.01
C VAL A 500 10.14 -14.54 7.58
N VAL A 501 9.21 -14.22 8.47
CA VAL A 501 9.10 -12.89 9.07
C VAL A 501 10.38 -12.55 9.86
N ASP A 502 10.85 -13.43 10.73
CA ASP A 502 12.05 -13.20 11.54
C ASP A 502 13.30 -12.98 10.66
N ARG A 503 13.44 -13.75 9.59
CA ARG A 503 14.52 -13.60 8.63
C ARG A 503 14.44 -12.27 7.88
N LEU A 504 13.27 -11.86 7.39
CA LEU A 504 13.10 -10.59 6.68
C LEU A 504 13.29 -9.38 7.62
N LEU A 505 12.79 -9.45 8.86
CA LEU A 505 13.05 -8.41 9.86
C LEU A 505 14.53 -8.29 10.21
N ASN A 506 15.29 -9.38 10.11
CA ASN A 506 16.73 -9.38 10.27
C ASN A 506 17.48 -8.87 9.02
N GLU A 507 16.96 -9.12 7.82
CA GLU A 507 17.47 -8.59 6.56
C GLU A 507 17.24 -7.06 6.43
N TRP A 508 16.09 -6.58 6.91
CA TRP A 508 15.63 -5.19 6.81
C TRP A 508 15.97 -4.36 8.05
N ARG A 509 17.20 -4.54 8.55
CA ARG A 509 17.77 -3.73 9.63
C ARG A 509 19.27 -3.55 9.46
N THR A 510 19.79 -2.48 10.05
CA THR A 510 21.23 -2.28 10.21
C THR A 510 21.66 -2.88 11.54
N LEU A 511 22.07 -4.15 11.50
CA LEU A 511 22.49 -4.93 12.68
C LEU A 511 23.59 -4.24 13.49
N GLN A 512 24.74 -4.01 12.86
CA GLN A 512 25.83 -3.22 13.38
C GLN A 512 26.71 -2.83 12.19
N ALA A 513 27.05 -1.56 12.08
CA ALA A 513 28.11 -1.13 11.18
C ALA A 513 29.20 -0.44 12.01
N GLY A 514 30.45 -0.71 11.69
CA GLY A 514 31.56 -0.11 12.40
C GLY A 514 32.87 -0.30 11.67
N GLY A 515 33.86 0.48 12.06
CA GLY A 515 35.17 0.49 11.44
C GLY A 515 36.05 1.59 12.02
N LEU A 516 37.21 1.78 11.42
CA LEU A 516 38.11 2.87 11.76
C LEU A 516 37.88 4.06 10.84
N THR A 517 38.05 5.27 11.34
CA THR A 517 38.09 6.45 10.48
C THR A 517 39.29 6.41 9.54
N ASP A 518 39.06 6.84 8.30
CA ASP A 518 40.05 6.89 7.23
C ASP A 518 41.03 8.07 7.38
N ALA A 519 41.86 8.30 6.36
CA ALA A 519 42.83 9.41 6.31
C ALA A 519 42.18 10.81 6.33
N HIS A 520 40.86 10.89 6.16
CA HIS A 520 40.09 12.13 6.28
C HIS A 520 39.36 12.23 7.63
N GLY A 521 39.58 11.30 8.56
CA GLY A 521 38.88 11.25 9.83
C GLY A 521 37.42 10.85 9.67
N ALA A 522 37.07 10.14 8.59
CA ALA A 522 35.70 9.81 8.25
C ALA A 522 35.44 8.30 8.22
N TYR A 523 34.20 7.90 8.53
CA TYR A 523 33.69 6.55 8.34
C TYR A 523 32.32 6.62 7.65
N SER A 524 32.15 5.94 6.53
CA SER A 524 30.89 5.93 5.78
C SER A 524 30.23 4.54 5.77
N PHE A 525 28.91 4.50 5.88
CA PHE A 525 28.12 3.27 5.80
C PHE A 525 26.76 3.54 5.14
N SER A 526 26.06 2.48 4.73
CA SER A 526 24.68 2.55 4.23
C SER A 526 23.73 1.86 5.20
N GLY A 527 22.94 2.65 5.92
CA GLY A 527 22.00 2.20 6.95
C GLY A 527 20.55 2.20 6.47
N TYR A 528 19.70 1.38 7.08
CA TYR A 528 18.24 1.46 6.90
C TYR A 528 17.67 2.71 7.59
N LEU A 529 16.52 3.20 7.15
CA LEU A 529 15.86 4.35 7.77
C LEU A 529 15.44 4.04 9.22
N GLY A 530 15.62 5.02 10.10
CA GLY A 530 15.31 4.93 11.53
C GLY A 530 16.33 5.65 12.42
N GLU A 531 16.21 5.43 13.73
CA GLU A 531 17.08 6.02 14.74
C GLU A 531 18.30 5.14 15.02
N TYR A 532 19.41 5.80 15.39
CA TYR A 532 20.70 5.17 15.63
C TYR A 532 21.37 5.70 16.90
N ILE A 533 22.11 4.80 17.56
CA ILE A 533 23.14 5.15 18.54
C ILE A 533 24.50 5.06 17.84
N LEU A 534 25.29 6.11 17.97
CA LEU A 534 26.67 6.23 17.52
C LEU A 534 27.61 6.19 18.72
N THR A 535 28.61 5.33 18.68
CA THR A 535 29.70 5.28 19.66
C THR A 535 31.03 5.49 18.93
N VAL A 536 31.83 6.45 19.39
CA VAL A 536 33.18 6.72 18.86
C VAL A 536 34.20 6.59 19.98
N SER A 537 35.28 5.84 19.74
CA SER A 537 36.34 5.61 20.71
C SER A 537 37.72 5.87 20.11
N TYR A 538 38.56 6.63 20.82
CA TYR A 538 39.96 6.90 20.43
C TYR A 538 40.78 7.32 21.67
N ASN A 539 42.02 6.82 21.80
CA ASN A 539 42.93 7.10 22.93
C ASN A 539 42.26 7.03 24.33
N ASN A 540 41.54 5.94 24.62
CA ASN A 540 40.81 5.68 25.87
C ASN A 540 39.67 6.67 26.20
N ARG A 541 39.27 7.51 25.25
CA ARG A 541 38.03 8.28 25.33
C ARG A 541 36.96 7.63 24.48
N THR A 542 35.73 7.67 24.98
CA THR A 542 34.55 7.21 24.26
C THR A 542 33.48 8.29 24.37
N THR A 543 32.85 8.62 23.24
CA THR A 543 31.68 9.49 23.18
C THR A 543 30.51 8.74 22.53
N GLN A 544 29.30 9.07 22.96
CA GLN A 544 28.07 8.46 22.46
C GLN A 544 27.08 9.56 22.10
N SER A 545 26.41 9.41 20.96
CA SER A 545 25.37 10.33 20.48
C SER A 545 24.28 9.57 19.73
N THR A 546 23.15 10.22 19.47
CA THR A 546 22.08 9.66 18.63
C THR A 546 21.93 10.47 17.34
N PHE A 547 21.44 9.83 16.29
CA PHE A 547 21.07 10.47 15.03
C PHE A 547 20.01 9.65 14.30
N SER A 548 19.31 10.29 13.37
CA SER A 548 18.31 9.65 12.52
C SER A 548 18.75 9.58 11.07
N LEU A 549 18.32 8.52 10.38
CA LEU A 549 18.33 8.43 8.92
C LEU A 549 16.89 8.49 8.42
N SER A 550 16.58 9.55 7.67
CA SER A 550 15.25 9.84 7.12
C SER A 550 15.26 9.77 5.59
N PRO A 551 14.08 9.72 4.93
CA PRO A 551 14.02 9.77 3.47
C PRO A 551 14.75 10.98 2.85
N GLY A 552 15.44 10.79 1.71
CA GLY A 552 16.26 11.81 1.03
C GLY A 552 17.32 11.20 0.10
N ASP A 553 17.81 11.94 -0.87
CA ASP A 553 18.82 11.44 -1.84
C ASP A 553 20.26 11.78 -1.43
N GLU A 554 20.43 12.71 -0.49
CA GLU A 554 21.73 13.19 -0.05
C GLU A 554 22.36 12.27 1.00
N THR A 555 23.70 12.30 1.05
CA THR A 555 24.45 11.64 2.13
C THR A 555 24.27 12.42 3.42
N ARG A 556 23.93 11.70 4.50
CA ARG A 556 23.80 12.30 5.83
C ARG A 556 25.18 12.46 6.47
N HIS A 557 25.59 13.68 6.77
CA HIS A 557 26.83 13.95 7.48
C HIS A 557 26.58 14.14 8.98
N ILE A 558 27.38 13.46 9.81
CA ILE A 558 27.34 13.55 11.28
C ILE A 558 28.73 13.93 11.76
N ASN A 559 28.85 15.01 12.51
CA ASN A 559 30.12 15.48 13.07
C ASN A 559 30.20 15.12 14.56
N VAL A 560 31.31 14.51 14.97
CA VAL A 560 31.59 14.13 16.35
C VAL A 560 32.88 14.78 16.80
N GLN A 561 32.86 15.45 17.95
CA GLN A 561 34.05 15.96 18.63
C GLN A 561 34.44 15.03 19.78
N MET A 562 35.75 14.79 19.91
CA MET A 562 36.40 13.81 20.79
C MET A 562 37.25 14.44 21.90
#